data_AF-A0A833ZWN4-F1
#
_entry.id   AF-A0A833ZWN4-F1
#
_cell.length_a   1.000
_cell.length_b   1.000
_cell.length_c   1.000
_cell.angle_alpha   90.00
_cell.angle_beta   90.00
_cell.angle_gamma   90.00
#
_symmetry.space_group_name_H-M   'P 1'
#
loop_
_entity.id
_entity.type
_entity.pdbx_description
1 polymer ?
#
loop_
_entity_poly.entity_id
_entity_poly.type
_entity_poly.pdbx_seq_one_letter_code
_entity_poly.pdbx_strand_id
1 'polypeptide(L)'
;MYRFLTSQQLFKLLDCLLESHRFAKAFNSNNEQRTALWKAGFKGKSKPNLLKQETSSLACGLRILFRMYMDESRVSAWEEVQQRLLNVCSEALSYFLTLTSESHREAWTNLLLLFLTKVLKISDNRFKAHASFYYPLLCEIMQFDLIPELRAVLRRFFLRIGVVFQISQPSEQELGIHKQ
;
A
#
# COMPACT_ATOMS: atom_id res chain seq x y z
N MET A 1 -5.18 0.67 22.10
CA MET A 1 -5.81 1.75 21.30
C MET A 1 -6.89 1.22 20.36
N TYR A 2 -6.58 0.50 19.26
CA TYR A 2 -7.58 0.05 18.26
C TYR A 2 -8.87 -0.57 18.82
N ARG A 3 -8.77 -1.49 19.80
CA ARG A 3 -9.93 -2.19 20.39
C ARG A 3 -10.90 -1.27 21.15
N PHE A 4 -10.47 -0.05 21.47
CA PHE A 4 -11.24 0.94 22.23
C PHE A 4 -11.85 2.03 21.33
N LEU A 5 -11.68 1.93 20.01
CA LEU A 5 -12.18 2.92 19.06
C LEU A 5 -13.33 2.33 18.23
N THR A 6 -14.41 3.09 18.04
CA THR A 6 -15.48 2.72 17.10
C THR A 6 -14.98 2.80 15.66
N SER A 7 -15.72 2.21 14.70
CA SER A 7 -15.32 2.26 13.29
C SER A 7 -15.28 3.70 12.78
N GLN A 8 -16.21 4.55 13.22
CA GLN A 8 -16.24 5.98 12.91
C GLN A 8 -15.01 6.72 13.48
N GLN A 9 -14.57 6.40 14.70
CA GLN A 9 -13.36 7.00 15.27
C GLN A 9 -12.10 6.53 14.53
N LEU A 10 -12.04 5.27 14.08
CA LEU A 10 -10.96 4.77 13.25
C LEU A 10 -10.93 5.45 11.88
N PHE A 11 -12.08 5.70 11.26
CA PHE A 11 -12.16 6.45 10.01
C PHE A 11 -11.71 7.90 10.18
N LYS A 12 -12.12 8.59 11.25
CA LYS A 12 -11.59 9.94 11.55
C LYS A 12 -10.07 9.94 11.70
N LEU A 13 -9.51 8.97 12.43
CA LEU A 13 -8.06 8.84 12.57
C LEU A 13 -7.39 8.55 11.22
N LEU A 14 -7.98 7.68 10.41
CA LEU A 14 -7.52 7.36 9.06
C LEU A 14 -7.50 8.62 8.19
N ASP A 15 -8.56 9.43 8.21
CA ASP A 15 -8.65 10.65 7.41
C ASP A 15 -7.50 11.62 7.76
N CYS A 16 -7.24 11.85 9.05
CA CYS A 16 -6.10 12.66 9.50
C CYS A 16 -4.75 12.10 9.03
N LEU A 17 -4.57 10.77 9.05
CA LEU A 17 -3.35 10.12 8.58
C LEU A 17 -3.18 10.29 7.07
N LEU A 18 -4.25 10.16 6.29
CA LEU A 18 -4.22 10.32 4.84
C LEU A 18 -4.04 11.79 4.44
N GLU A 19 -4.57 12.75 5.21
CA GLU A 19 -4.27 14.17 5.04
C GLU A 19 -2.79 14.48 5.27
N SER A 20 -2.21 13.95 6.35
CA SER A 20 -0.78 14.07 6.63
C SER A 20 0.09 13.46 5.52
N HIS A 21 -0.31 12.30 4.99
CA HIS A 21 0.33 11.68 3.83
C HIS A 21 0.26 12.57 2.60
N ARG A 22 -0.94 13.04 2.23
CA ARG A 22 -1.16 13.88 1.03
C ARG A 22 -0.36 15.17 1.10
N PHE A 23 -0.33 15.83 2.26
CA PHE A 23 0.48 17.02 2.47
C PHE A 23 1.98 16.73 2.26
N ALA A 24 2.51 15.68 2.89
CA ALA A 24 3.92 15.33 2.77
C ALA A 24 4.31 14.92 1.34
N LYS A 25 3.44 14.17 0.65
CA LYS A 25 3.58 13.80 -0.77
C LYS A 25 3.62 15.05 -1.66
N ALA A 26 2.66 15.96 -1.51
CA ALA A 26 2.60 17.21 -2.28
C ALA A 26 3.84 18.08 -2.06
N PHE A 27 4.30 18.19 -0.81
CA PHE A 27 5.55 18.88 -0.48
C PHE A 27 6.75 18.23 -1.16
N ASN A 28 6.88 16.89 -1.09
CA ASN A 28 8.01 16.16 -1.67
C ASN A 28 8.07 16.26 -3.20
N SER A 29 6.91 16.28 -3.86
CA SER A 29 6.78 16.44 -5.31
C SER A 29 6.99 17.89 -5.79
N ASN A 30 6.93 18.90 -4.91
CA ASN A 30 7.15 20.30 -5.27
C ASN A 30 8.64 20.69 -5.18
N ASN A 31 9.39 20.40 -6.24
CA ASN A 31 10.83 20.71 -6.31
C ASN A 31 11.14 22.21 -6.23
N GLU A 32 10.27 23.08 -6.75
CA GLU A 32 10.45 24.52 -6.73
C GLU A 32 10.37 25.05 -5.29
N GLN A 33 9.29 24.72 -4.58
CA GLN A 33 9.09 25.10 -3.18
C GLN A 33 10.23 24.58 -2.29
N ARG A 34 10.62 23.31 -2.47
CA ARG A 34 11.74 22.72 -1.71
C ARG A 34 13.07 23.41 -2.00
N THR A 35 13.29 23.85 -3.24
CA THR A 35 14.50 24.59 -3.61
C THR A 35 14.48 26.01 -3.06
N ALA A 36 13.34 26.68 -3.06
CA ALA A 36 13.16 28.00 -2.47
C ALA A 36 13.43 27.98 -0.95
N LEU A 37 12.85 27.02 -0.22
CA LEU A 37 13.10 26.84 1.22
C LEU A 37 14.58 26.56 1.52
N TRP A 38 15.21 25.69 0.73
CA TRP A 38 16.64 25.41 0.89
C TRP A 38 17.51 26.64 0.66
N LYS A 39 17.24 27.42 -0.40
CA LYS A 39 17.94 28.69 -0.67
C LYS A 39 17.73 29.73 0.43
N ALA A 40 16.57 29.71 1.10
CA ALA A 40 16.28 30.54 2.27
C ALA A 40 16.95 30.03 3.57
N GLY A 41 17.75 28.97 3.53
CA GLY A 41 18.44 28.40 4.69
C GLY A 41 17.56 27.52 5.59
N PHE A 42 16.32 27.22 5.19
CA PHE A 42 15.43 26.38 5.98
C PHE A 42 15.95 24.94 6.04
N LYS A 43 16.23 24.45 7.26
CA LYS A 43 16.74 23.10 7.57
C LYS A 43 18.20 22.83 7.12
N GLY A 44 19.01 23.87 6.93
CA GLY A 44 20.46 23.74 6.77
C GLY A 44 20.92 23.32 5.37
N LYS A 45 21.88 22.39 5.28
CA LYS A 45 22.68 22.13 4.07
C LYS A 45 21.98 21.31 2.98
N SER A 46 20.84 20.66 3.25
CA SER A 46 20.16 19.79 2.28
C SER A 46 18.73 20.23 2.00
N LYS A 47 18.21 19.87 0.82
CA LYS A 47 16.82 20.18 0.47
C LYS A 47 15.86 19.49 1.44
N PRO A 48 14.95 20.23 2.11
CA PRO A 48 14.01 19.62 3.04
C PRO A 48 13.14 18.59 2.31
N ASN A 49 12.80 17.51 3.01
CA ASN A 49 11.82 16.52 2.57
C ASN A 49 11.03 16.03 3.79
N LEU A 50 9.85 15.49 3.52
CA LEU A 50 8.92 14.90 4.47
C LEU A 50 8.76 13.40 4.22
N LEU A 51 9.77 12.73 3.66
CA LEU A 51 9.66 11.33 3.22
C LEU A 51 9.22 10.38 4.34
N LYS A 52 9.78 10.54 5.55
CA LYS A 52 9.38 9.75 6.71
C LYS A 52 7.92 9.98 7.09
N GLN A 53 7.43 11.22 7.01
CA GLN A 53 6.04 11.56 7.30
C GLN A 53 5.11 10.99 6.23
N GLU A 54 5.45 11.17 4.95
CA GLU A 54 4.74 10.62 3.80
C GLU A 54 4.56 9.11 3.93
N THR A 55 5.62 8.37 4.21
CA THR A 55 5.56 6.90 4.24
C THR A 55 4.99 6.37 5.56
N SER A 56 5.34 6.96 6.70
CA SER A 56 4.87 6.45 8.01
C SER A 56 3.38 6.66 8.22
N SER A 57 2.84 7.81 7.78
CA SER A 57 1.40 8.11 7.87
C SER A 57 0.57 7.15 7.01
N LEU A 58 0.99 6.93 5.76
CA LEU A 58 0.36 5.95 4.86
C LEU A 58 0.47 4.52 5.40
N ALA A 59 1.65 4.11 5.87
CA ALA A 59 1.83 2.78 6.48
C ALA A 59 0.90 2.59 7.69
N CYS A 60 0.72 3.62 8.51
CA CYS A 60 -0.21 3.57 9.64
C CYS A 60 -1.67 3.43 9.17
N GLY A 61 -2.09 4.25 8.20
CA GLY A 61 -3.42 4.19 7.61
C GLY A 61 -3.73 2.82 7.00
N LEU A 62 -2.81 2.26 6.22
CA LEU A 62 -2.92 0.91 5.65
C LEU A 62 -3.04 -0.15 6.74
N ARG A 63 -2.25 -0.07 7.81
CA ARG A 63 -2.35 -1.03 8.94
C ARG A 63 -3.71 -0.96 9.63
N ILE A 64 -4.29 0.23 9.79
CA ILE A 64 -5.63 0.40 10.34
C ILE A 64 -6.66 -0.23 9.41
N LEU A 65 -6.64 0.13 8.12
CA LEU A 65 -7.58 -0.38 7.12
C LEU A 65 -7.52 -1.91 7.01
N PHE A 66 -6.34 -2.52 6.83
CA PHE A 66 -6.23 -3.98 6.76
C PHE A 66 -6.65 -4.65 8.07
N ARG A 67 -6.41 -4.02 9.22
CA ARG A 67 -6.88 -4.56 10.50
C ARG A 67 -8.40 -4.53 10.59
N MET A 68 -9.05 -3.42 10.22
CA MET A 68 -10.52 -3.34 10.16
C MET A 68 -11.10 -4.35 9.18
N TYR A 69 -10.41 -4.56 8.06
CA TYR A 69 -10.89 -5.47 7.03
C TYR A 69 -10.87 -6.93 7.50
N MET A 70 -9.93 -7.33 8.34
CA MET A 70 -9.86 -8.69 8.90
C MET A 70 -10.59 -8.84 10.25
N ASP A 71 -11.27 -7.80 10.72
CA ASP A 71 -11.94 -7.77 12.01
C ASP A 71 -13.44 -8.09 11.86
N GLU A 72 -13.83 -9.29 12.28
CA GLU A 72 -15.22 -9.76 12.20
C GLU A 72 -16.18 -8.93 13.07
N SER A 73 -15.68 -8.27 14.12
CA SER A 73 -16.51 -7.35 14.92
C SER A 73 -16.90 -6.07 14.16
N ARG A 74 -16.35 -5.87 12.95
CA ARG A 74 -16.54 -4.67 12.12
C ARG A 74 -17.05 -4.97 10.72
N VAL A 75 -17.77 -6.08 10.56
CA VAL A 75 -18.38 -6.50 9.27
C VAL A 75 -19.17 -5.36 8.62
N SER A 76 -19.92 -4.58 9.42
CA SER A 76 -20.71 -3.44 8.93
C SER A 76 -19.89 -2.33 8.27
N ALA A 77 -18.58 -2.26 8.51
CA ALA A 77 -17.68 -1.28 7.92
C ALA A 77 -16.84 -1.84 6.76
N TRP A 78 -16.94 -3.14 6.44
CA TRP A 78 -16.06 -3.79 5.47
C TRP A 78 -16.16 -3.23 4.06
N GLU A 79 -17.35 -2.85 3.61
CA GLU A 79 -17.56 -2.26 2.29
C GLU A 79 -16.82 -0.91 2.17
N GLU A 80 -17.00 -0.03 3.15
CA GLU A 80 -16.29 1.26 3.19
C GLU A 80 -14.77 1.06 3.30
N VAL A 81 -14.31 0.11 4.13
CA VAL A 81 -12.89 -0.23 4.25
C VAL A 81 -12.34 -0.75 2.92
N GLN A 82 -13.08 -1.59 2.20
CA GLN A 82 -12.68 -2.10 0.88
C GLN A 82 -12.51 -0.95 -0.11
N GLN A 83 -13.49 -0.05 -0.22
CA GLN A 83 -13.42 1.10 -1.13
C GLN A 83 -12.23 2.00 -0.81
N ARG A 84 -12.00 2.30 0.47
CA ARG A 84 -10.84 3.11 0.90
C ARG A 84 -9.51 2.41 0.60
N LEU A 85 -9.40 1.09 0.80
CA LEU A 85 -8.21 0.33 0.44
C LEU A 85 -7.96 0.29 -1.07
N LEU A 86 -9.01 0.11 -1.87
CA LEU A 86 -8.90 0.13 -3.34
C LEU A 86 -8.32 1.47 -3.80
N ASN A 87 -8.88 2.59 -3.34
CA ASN A 87 -8.41 3.92 -3.71
C ASN A 87 -6.97 4.17 -3.24
N VAL A 88 -6.69 3.98 -1.95
CA VAL A 88 -5.37 4.31 -1.37
C VAL A 88 -4.25 3.44 -1.97
N CYS A 89 -4.48 2.14 -2.15
CA CYS A 89 -3.46 1.27 -2.73
C CYS A 89 -3.26 1.52 -4.23
N SER A 90 -4.32 1.82 -5.00
CA SER A 90 -4.20 2.19 -6.42
C SER A 90 -3.43 3.50 -6.60
N GLU A 91 -3.71 4.51 -5.78
CA GLU A 91 -2.93 5.75 -5.75
C GLU A 91 -1.47 5.48 -5.37
N ALA A 92 -1.23 4.59 -4.40
CA ALA A 92 0.12 4.26 -3.96
C ALA A 92 0.94 3.56 -5.06
N LEU A 93 0.32 2.60 -5.75
CA LEU A 93 0.89 1.91 -6.90
C LEU A 93 1.19 2.89 -8.04
N SER A 94 0.21 3.71 -8.41
CA SER A 94 0.37 4.70 -9.48
C SER A 94 1.49 5.69 -9.15
N TYR A 95 1.57 6.16 -7.90
CA TYR A 95 2.62 7.07 -7.50
C TYR A 95 4.00 6.42 -7.55
N PHE A 96 4.14 5.16 -7.11
CA PHE A 96 5.40 4.43 -7.20
C PHE A 96 5.95 4.36 -8.62
N LEU A 97 5.09 4.18 -9.64
CA LEU A 97 5.48 4.18 -11.04
C LEU A 97 6.12 5.51 -11.49
N THR A 98 5.71 6.63 -10.87
CA THR A 98 6.22 7.98 -11.20
C THR A 98 7.51 8.36 -10.48
N LEU A 99 7.95 7.57 -9.48
CA LEU A 99 9.11 7.93 -8.66
C LEU A 99 10.42 7.78 -9.42
N THR A 100 11.15 8.87 -9.62
CA THR A 100 12.46 8.85 -10.30
C THR A 100 13.65 8.79 -9.33
N SER A 101 13.45 9.21 -8.08
CA SER A 101 14.50 9.19 -7.05
C SER A 101 14.65 7.80 -6.45
N GLU A 102 15.87 7.28 -6.45
CA GLU A 102 16.20 5.96 -5.89
C GLU A 102 15.85 5.84 -4.40
N SER A 103 16.22 6.83 -3.58
CA SER A 103 15.91 6.82 -2.15
C SER A 103 14.41 6.94 -1.86
N HIS A 104 13.66 7.68 -2.69
CA HIS A 104 12.21 7.76 -2.59
C HIS A 104 11.56 6.43 -2.97
N ARG A 105 12.07 5.80 -4.05
CA ARG A 105 11.63 4.48 -4.51
C ARG A 105 11.88 3.41 -3.47
N GLU A 106 13.05 3.38 -2.84
CA GLU A 106 13.38 2.44 -1.75
C GLU A 106 12.41 2.56 -0.57
N ALA A 107 12.13 3.78 -0.12
CA ALA A 107 11.17 4.02 0.97
C ALA A 107 9.76 3.54 0.61
N TRP A 108 9.35 3.70 -0.65
CA TRP A 108 8.06 3.22 -1.14
C TRP A 108 8.02 1.71 -1.43
N THR A 109 9.14 1.08 -1.77
CA THR A 109 9.22 -0.38 -1.87
C THR A 109 8.78 -1.07 -0.57
N ASN A 110 9.16 -0.50 0.58
CA ASN A 110 8.72 -1.00 1.89
C ASN A 110 7.20 -0.87 2.11
N LEU A 111 6.58 0.18 1.57
CA LEU A 111 5.12 0.34 1.57
C LEU A 111 4.44 -0.69 0.66
N LEU A 112 5.01 -0.92 -0.52
CA LEU A 112 4.55 -1.93 -1.47
C LEU A 112 4.56 -3.32 -0.83
N LEU A 113 5.67 -3.68 -0.18
CA LEU A 113 5.80 -4.95 0.55
C LEU A 113 4.75 -5.08 1.67
N LEU A 114 4.52 -4.03 2.45
CA LEU A 114 3.50 -4.01 3.50
C LEU A 114 2.11 -4.30 2.93
N PHE A 115 1.70 -3.56 1.89
CA PHE A 115 0.35 -3.68 1.38
C PHE A 115 0.16 -5.02 0.63
N LEU A 116 1.09 -5.40 -0.26
CA LEU A 116 0.94 -6.62 -1.07
C LEU A 116 0.88 -7.86 -0.18
N THR A 117 1.72 -7.90 0.85
CA THR A 117 1.73 -8.98 1.84
C THR A 117 0.41 -9.05 2.63
N LYS A 118 -0.25 -7.92 2.87
CA LYS A 118 -1.55 -7.88 3.55
C LYS A 118 -2.69 -8.28 2.62
N VAL A 119 -2.69 -7.82 1.37
CA VAL A 119 -3.66 -8.26 0.35
C VAL A 119 -3.55 -9.77 0.13
N LEU A 120 -2.35 -10.34 0.11
CA LEU A 120 -2.14 -11.78 0.03
C LEU A 120 -2.75 -12.59 1.18
N LYS A 121 -3.17 -11.96 2.28
CA LYS A 121 -3.76 -12.64 3.45
C LYS A 121 -5.27 -12.51 3.57
N ILE A 122 -5.92 -11.67 2.75
CA ILE A 122 -7.39 -11.52 2.79
C ILE A 122 -8.07 -12.70 2.09
N SER A 123 -9.36 -12.92 2.36
CA SER A 123 -10.17 -13.98 1.72
C SER A 123 -10.21 -13.86 0.19
N ASP A 124 -10.38 -14.96 -0.52
CA ASP A 124 -10.37 -15.02 -2.00
C ASP A 124 -11.36 -14.04 -2.65
N ASN A 125 -12.59 -13.93 -2.16
CA ASN A 125 -13.59 -13.01 -2.72
C ASN A 125 -13.12 -11.55 -2.72
N ARG A 126 -12.46 -11.13 -1.64
CA ARG A 126 -11.89 -9.79 -1.52
C ARG A 126 -10.60 -9.66 -2.32
N PHE A 127 -9.77 -10.70 -2.31
CA PHE A 127 -8.56 -10.75 -3.12
C PHE A 127 -8.89 -10.54 -4.59
N LYS A 128 -9.97 -11.13 -5.13
CA LYS A 128 -10.45 -10.86 -6.49
C LYS A 128 -10.66 -9.37 -6.74
N ALA A 129 -11.41 -8.69 -5.88
CA ALA A 129 -11.67 -7.26 -6.03
C ALA A 129 -10.36 -6.44 -6.04
N HIS A 130 -9.44 -6.71 -5.11
CA HIS A 130 -8.15 -6.03 -5.06
C HIS A 130 -7.27 -6.35 -6.28
N ALA A 131 -7.16 -7.62 -6.65
CA ALA A 131 -6.36 -8.07 -7.78
C ALA A 131 -6.84 -7.45 -9.09
N SER A 132 -8.15 -7.44 -9.34
CA SER A 132 -8.72 -6.84 -10.55
C SER A 132 -8.38 -5.36 -10.71
N PHE A 133 -8.38 -4.59 -9.61
CA PHE A 133 -8.03 -3.16 -9.65
C PHE A 133 -6.52 -2.93 -9.80
N TYR A 134 -5.70 -3.76 -9.16
CA TYR A 134 -4.25 -3.52 -9.11
C TYR A 134 -3.50 -4.12 -10.30
N TYR A 135 -4.08 -5.14 -10.97
CA TYR A 135 -3.38 -5.94 -11.97
C TYR A 135 -2.62 -5.13 -13.04
N PRO A 136 -3.23 -4.13 -13.71
CA PRO A 136 -2.49 -3.33 -14.70
C PRO A 136 -1.27 -2.62 -14.10
N LEU A 137 -1.43 -2.01 -12.93
CA LEU A 137 -0.34 -1.30 -12.23
C LEU A 137 0.77 -2.25 -11.79
N LEU A 138 0.42 -3.47 -11.35
CA LEU A 138 1.41 -4.49 -10.98
C LEU A 138 2.20 -4.98 -12.20
N CYS A 139 1.57 -5.07 -13.37
CA CYS A 139 2.26 -5.36 -14.63
C CYS A 139 3.26 -4.26 -15.00
N GLU A 140 2.89 -2.98 -14.86
CA GLU A 140 3.82 -1.86 -15.07
C GLU A 140 5.02 -1.90 -14.10
N ILE A 141 4.79 -2.25 -12.82
CA ILE A 141 5.86 -2.38 -11.83
C ILE A 141 6.90 -3.42 -12.24
N MET A 142 6.49 -4.51 -12.89
CA MET A 142 7.40 -5.58 -13.32
C MET A 142 8.44 -5.14 -14.35
N GLN A 143 8.26 -3.98 -14.99
CA GLN A 143 9.23 -3.42 -15.94
C GLN A 143 10.44 -2.78 -15.26
N PHE A 144 10.37 -2.52 -13.95
CA PHE A 144 11.50 -1.99 -13.18
C PHE A 144 12.48 -3.07 -12.75
N ASP A 145 13.71 -2.66 -12.44
CA ASP A 145 14.62 -3.51 -11.69
C ASP A 145 14.18 -3.56 -10.21
N LEU A 146 13.61 -4.70 -9.81
CA LEU A 146 13.03 -4.89 -8.49
C LEU A 146 14.00 -5.63 -7.56
N ILE A 147 14.01 -5.24 -6.29
CA ILE A 147 14.69 -6.02 -5.26
C ILE A 147 14.07 -7.43 -5.14
N PRO A 148 14.85 -8.46 -4.74
CA PRO A 148 14.37 -9.83 -4.65
C PRO A 148 13.08 -10.01 -3.86
N GLU A 149 12.91 -9.28 -2.76
CA GLU A 149 11.76 -9.37 -1.85
C GLU A 149 10.46 -8.91 -2.55
N LEU A 150 10.52 -7.78 -3.26
CA LEU A 150 9.36 -7.26 -3.97
C LEU A 150 8.98 -8.18 -5.15
N ARG A 151 9.98 -8.68 -5.88
CA ARG A 151 9.78 -9.66 -6.96
C ARG A 151 9.12 -10.94 -6.42
N ALA A 152 9.57 -11.45 -5.26
CA ALA A 152 9.00 -12.64 -4.64
C ALA A 152 7.53 -12.44 -4.23
N VAL A 153 7.20 -11.28 -3.64
CA VAL A 153 5.82 -10.96 -3.25
C VAL A 153 4.91 -10.79 -4.47
N LEU A 154 5.37 -10.12 -5.53
CA LEU A 154 4.63 -10.00 -6.79
C LEU A 154 4.38 -11.36 -7.43
N ARG A 155 5.39 -12.24 -7.49
CA ARG A 155 5.24 -13.61 -7.97
C ARG A 155 4.12 -14.34 -7.22
N ARG A 156 4.11 -14.28 -5.89
CA ARG A 156 3.04 -14.89 -5.06
C ARG A 156 1.67 -14.28 -5.38
N PHE A 157 1.62 -12.97 -5.60
CA PHE A 157 0.39 -12.27 -5.98
C PHE A 157 -0.16 -12.80 -7.31
N PHE A 158 0.67 -12.87 -8.35
CA PHE A 158 0.25 -13.36 -9.68
C PHE A 158 -0.13 -14.84 -9.67
N LEU A 159 0.60 -15.70 -8.94
CA LEU A 159 0.22 -17.10 -8.78
C LEU A 159 -1.14 -17.24 -8.10
N ARG A 160 -1.40 -16.43 -7.06
CA ARG A 160 -2.70 -16.41 -6.39
C ARG A 160 -3.81 -15.93 -7.32
N ILE A 161 -3.56 -14.97 -8.22
CA ILE A 161 -4.52 -14.62 -9.28
C ILE A 161 -4.84 -15.85 -10.13
N GLY A 162 -3.82 -16.60 -10.55
CA GLY A 162 -3.97 -17.82 -11.35
C GLY A 162 -4.94 -18.82 -10.73
N VAL A 163 -4.79 -19.11 -9.43
CA VAL A 163 -5.65 -20.03 -8.69
C VAL A 163 -7.05 -19.43 -8.43
N VAL A 164 -7.12 -18.22 -7.89
CA VAL A 164 -8.37 -17.61 -7.42
C VAL A 164 -9.32 -17.29 -8.59
N PHE A 165 -8.78 -16.92 -9.76
CA PHE A 165 -9.54 -16.69 -10.99
C PHE A 165 -9.66 -17.93 -11.88
N GLN A 166 -9.15 -19.09 -11.44
CA GLN A 166 -9.22 -20.35 -12.18
C GLN A 166 -8.57 -20.28 -13.58
N ILE A 167 -7.48 -19.53 -13.69
CA ILE A 167 -6.65 -19.41 -14.90
C ILE A 167 -5.65 -20.57 -14.97
N SER A 168 -5.15 -21.03 -13.81
CA SER A 168 -4.20 -22.14 -13.69
C SER A 168 -4.59 -23.06 -12.54
N GLN A 169 -4.31 -24.36 -12.69
CA GLN A 169 -4.52 -25.33 -11.61
C GLN A 169 -3.55 -25.06 -10.44
N PRO A 170 -3.98 -25.24 -9.18
CA PRO A 170 -3.06 -25.19 -8.05
C PRO A 170 -1.99 -26.28 -8.22
N SER A 171 -0.73 -25.95 -7.96
CA SER A 171 0.32 -26.97 -7.95
C SER A 171 0.06 -27.98 -6.83
N GLU A 172 0.37 -29.26 -7.06
CA GLU A 172 0.16 -30.35 -6.08
C GLU A 172 0.79 -30.07 -4.69
N GLN A 173 1.79 -29.19 -4.64
CA GLN A 173 2.46 -28.77 -3.41
C GLN A 173 1.59 -27.90 -2.47
N GLU A 174 0.58 -27.17 -2.97
CA GLU A 174 -0.32 -26.35 -2.12
C GLU A 174 -1.48 -27.16 -1.52
N LEU A 175 -1.88 -28.27 -2.17
CA LEU A 175 -2.92 -29.19 -1.68
C LEU A 175 -2.52 -29.94 -0.39
N GLY A 176 -1.21 -30.02 -0.09
CA GLY A 176 -0.69 -30.67 1.12
C GLY A 176 -0.81 -29.82 2.40
N ILE A 177 -0.89 -28.49 2.28
CA ILE A 177 -0.91 -27.57 3.44
C ILE A 177 -2.33 -27.41 4.01
N HIS A 178 -3.36 -27.63 3.20
CA HIS A 178 -4.77 -27.56 3.63
C HIS A 178 -5.33 -28.89 4.17
N LYS A 179 -4.51 -29.95 4.24
CA LYS A 179 -4.89 -31.28 4.74
C LYS A 179 -4.30 -31.65 6.12
N GLN A 180 -3.75 -30.70 6.86
CA GLN A 180 -3.27 -30.90 8.25
C GLN A 180 -3.94 -29.93 9.22
#